data_AF-A0A973DLY8-F1
#
_entry.id   AF-A0A973DLY8-F1
#
_cell.length_a   1.000
_cell.length_b   1.000
_cell.length_c   1.000
_cell.angle_alpha   90.00
_cell.angle_beta   90.00
_cell.angle_gamma   90.00
#
_symmetry.space_group_name_H-M   'P 1'
#
loop_
_entity.id
_entity.type
_entity.pdbx_description
1 polymer ?
#
loop_
_entity_poly.entity_id
_entity_poly.type
_entity_poly.pdbx_seq_one_letter_code
_entity_poly.pdbx_strand_id
1 'polypeptide(L)'
;MDKLLYISMSGAKENLNATAVRANNLANAKTSGFKADIEQARSMQAFGEGMATRVFAMTERPAQNFASGPMVTTGRELDVA
;
A
#
# COMPACT_ATOMS: atom_id res chain seq x y z
N MET A 1 14.28 -25.20 -11.06
CA MET A 1 13.50 -23.96 -11.31
C MET A 1 14.38 -22.77 -10.96
N ASP A 2 14.47 -21.78 -11.84
CA ASP A 2 15.41 -20.65 -11.69
C ASP A 2 14.97 -19.73 -10.55
N LYS A 3 15.86 -19.57 -9.55
CA LYS A 3 15.59 -18.78 -8.35
C LYS A 3 15.61 -17.27 -8.64
N LEU A 4 16.20 -16.84 -9.76
CA LEU A 4 16.16 -15.45 -10.22
C LEU A 4 14.77 -15.07 -10.74
N LEU A 5 14.13 -15.98 -11.49
CA LEU A 5 12.75 -15.81 -11.96
C LEU A 5 11.78 -15.60 -10.80
N TYR A 6 12.00 -16.30 -9.68
CA TYR A 6 11.19 -16.14 -8.46
C TYR A 6 11.32 -14.74 -7.82
N ILE A 7 12.52 -14.15 -7.81
CA ILE A 7 12.76 -12.79 -7.30
C ILE A 7 12.12 -11.75 -8.22
N SER A 8 12.23 -11.94 -9.54
CA SER A 8 11.55 -11.06 -10.50
C SER A 8 10.03 -11.14 -10.38
N MET A 9 9.49 -12.36 -10.21
CA MET A 9 8.05 -12.57 -9.98
C MET A 9 7.57 -11.99 -8.66
N SER A 10 8.38 -12.02 -7.59
CA SER A 10 8.01 -11.37 -6.34
C SER A 10 7.88 -9.86 -6.51
N GLY A 11 8.81 -9.20 -7.22
CA GLY A 11 8.68 -7.78 -7.56
C GLY A 11 7.40 -7.46 -8.36
N ALA A 12 7.07 -8.28 -9.36
CA ALA A 12 5.84 -8.12 -10.13
C ALA A 12 4.57 -8.27 -9.27
N LYS A 13 4.53 -9.27 -8.39
CA LYS A 13 3.44 -9.48 -7.42
C LYS A 13 3.29 -8.26 -6.50
N GLU A 14 4.40 -7.74 -5.98
CA GLU A 14 4.36 -6.61 -5.05
C GLU A 14 3.94 -5.30 -5.72
N ASN A 15 4.23 -5.12 -7.02
CA ASN A 15 3.68 -4.03 -7.81
C ASN A 15 2.15 -4.13 -7.99
N LEU A 16 1.62 -5.34 -8.16
CA LEU A 16 0.17 -5.57 -8.21
C LEU A 16 -0.47 -5.27 -6.84
N ASN A 17 0.19 -5.64 -5.74
CA ASN A 17 -0.26 -5.27 -4.39
C ASN A 17 -0.31 -3.74 -4.21
N ALA A 18 0.73 -3.02 -4.64
CA ALA A 18 0.75 -1.56 -4.60
C ALA A 18 -0.39 -0.96 -5.44
N THR A 19 -0.67 -1.54 -6.60
CA THR A 19 -1.77 -1.12 -7.47
C THR A 19 -3.13 -1.35 -6.82
N ALA A 20 -3.31 -2.47 -6.10
CA ALA A 20 -4.53 -2.76 -5.35
C ALA A 20 -4.78 -1.75 -4.22
N VAL A 21 -3.73 -1.32 -3.50
CA VAL A 21 -3.83 -0.26 -2.48
C VAL A 21 -4.27 1.06 -3.13
N ARG A 22 -3.65 1.46 -4.24
CA ARG A 22 -4.05 2.68 -4.97
C ARG A 22 -5.47 2.61 -5.48
N ALA A 23 -5.89 1.46 -6.00
CA ALA A 23 -7.27 1.24 -6.43
C ALA A 23 -8.26 1.35 -5.27
N ASN A 24 -7.92 0.83 -4.09
CA ASN A 24 -8.75 0.97 -2.89
C ASN A 24 -8.87 2.44 -2.44
N ASN A 25 -7.76 3.17 -2.43
CA ASN A 25 -7.76 4.61 -2.12
C ASN A 25 -8.63 5.39 -3.11
N LEU A 26 -8.54 5.08 -4.40
CA LEU A 26 -9.35 5.72 -5.44
C LEU A 26 -10.84 5.39 -5.30
N ALA A 27 -11.17 4.13 -5.04
CA ALA A 27 -12.56 3.68 -4.86
C ALA A 27 -13.23 4.37 -3.66
N ASN A 28 -12.47 4.66 -2.61
CA ASN A 28 -12.96 5.31 -1.39
C ASN A 28 -12.74 6.83 -1.35
N ALA A 29 -12.31 7.45 -2.47
CA ALA A 29 -12.01 8.88 -2.52
C ALA A 29 -13.21 9.80 -2.18
N LYS A 30 -14.45 9.28 -2.25
CA LYS A 30 -15.68 10.02 -1.94
C LYS A 30 -16.30 9.65 -0.58
N THR A 31 -15.66 8.76 0.18
CA THR A 31 -16.14 8.33 1.49
C THR A 31 -15.80 9.39 2.54
N SER A 32 -16.79 9.88 3.29
CA SER A 32 -16.56 10.87 4.34
C SER A 32 -15.65 10.31 5.44
N GLY A 33 -14.68 11.11 5.87
CA GLY A 33 -13.71 10.70 6.89
C GLY A 33 -12.67 9.65 6.43
N PHE A 34 -12.66 9.24 5.16
CA PHE A 34 -11.67 8.29 4.66
C PHE A 34 -10.25 8.85 4.74
N LYS A 35 -9.30 8.03 5.21
CA LYS A 35 -7.87 8.33 5.27
C LYS A 35 -7.15 7.38 4.34
N ALA A 36 -6.48 7.93 3.33
CA ALA A 36 -5.78 7.14 2.32
C ALA A 36 -4.59 6.42 2.94
N ASP A 37 -4.38 5.16 2.55
CA ASP A 37 -3.18 4.41 2.92
C ASP A 37 -1.99 4.88 2.09
N ILE A 38 -0.81 4.92 2.71
CA ILE A 38 0.46 5.17 2.03
C ILE A 38 1.18 3.83 1.88
N GLU A 39 1.45 3.41 0.64
CA GLU A 39 2.26 2.22 0.36
C GLU A 39 3.74 2.56 0.12
N GLN A 40 4.63 1.66 0.51
CA GLN A 40 6.08 1.78 0.28
C GLN A 40 6.66 0.42 -0.12
N ALA A 41 7.60 0.43 -1.07
CA ALA A 41 8.41 -0.75 -1.37
C ALA A 41 9.68 -0.78 -0.50
N ARG A 42 9.96 -1.93 0.11
CA ARG A 42 11.16 -2.20 0.92
C ARG A 42 11.94 -3.38 0.36
N SER A 43 13.26 -3.26 0.37
CA SER A 43 14.17 -4.36 0.07
C SER A 43 14.32 -5.28 1.28
N MET A 44 13.97 -6.56 1.11
CA MET A 44 14.03 -7.59 2.16
C MET A 44 15.03 -8.67 1.77
N GLN A 45 15.90 -9.04 2.71
CA GLN A 45 16.84 -10.15 2.52
C GLN A 45 16.09 -11.48 2.57
N ALA A 46 16.41 -12.38 1.65
CA ALA A 46 15.93 -13.76 1.71
C ALA A 46 16.80 -14.55 2.71
N PHE A 47 16.23 -14.91 3.86
CA PHE A 47 16.90 -15.72 4.87
C PHE A 47 16.81 -17.21 4.51
N GLY A 48 17.91 -17.94 4.72
CA GLY A 48 18.04 -19.37 4.46
C GLY A 48 19.41 -19.87 4.87
N GLU A 49 19.69 -21.15 4.63
CA GLU A 49 21.01 -21.73 4.93
C GLU A 49 22.10 -21.13 4.02
N GLY A 50 23.19 -20.64 4.60
CA GLY A 50 24.30 -19.98 3.89
C GLY A 50 24.27 -18.44 3.94
N MET A 51 25.01 -17.78 3.04
CA MET A 51 25.12 -16.32 3.02
C MET A 51 23.88 -15.64 2.42
N ALA A 52 23.40 -14.58 3.07
CA ALA A 52 22.26 -13.75 2.63
C ALA A 52 22.63 -12.85 1.43
N THR A 53 22.83 -13.47 0.28
CA THR A 53 23.27 -12.80 -0.96
C THR A 53 22.12 -12.25 -1.80
N ARG A 54 20.87 -12.43 -1.37
CA ARG A 54 19.68 -12.17 -2.19
C ARG A 54 18.69 -11.26 -1.49
N VAL A 55 18.14 -10.34 -2.28
CA VAL A 55 17.22 -9.30 -1.84
C VAL A 55 16.01 -9.30 -2.78
N PHE A 56 14.82 -9.23 -2.22
CA PHE A 56 13.57 -9.09 -2.97
C PHE A 56 12.82 -7.82 -2.52
N ALA A 57 11.91 -7.34 -3.36
CA ALA A 57 11.04 -6.20 -3.00
C ALA A 57 9.79 -6.70 -2.26
N MET A 58 9.35 -5.95 -1.25
CA MET A 58 8.13 -6.18 -0.49
C MET A 58 7.33 -4.87 -0.42
N THR A 59 6.03 -4.90 -0.76
CA THR A 59 5.15 -3.75 -0.58
C THR A 59 4.56 -3.78 0.84
N GLU A 60 4.77 -2.70 1.59
CA GLU A 60 4.24 -2.50 2.94
C GLU A 60 3.28 -1.31 2.96
N ARG A 61 2.43 -1.24 3.99
CA ARG A 61 1.52 -0.13 4.28
C ARG A 61 1.90 0.52 5.61
N PRO A 62 2.99 1.30 5.66
CA PRO A 62 3.54 1.79 6.92
C PRO A 62 2.72 2.93 7.57
N ALA A 63 1.88 3.63 6.81
CA ALA A 63 1.20 4.82 7.30
C ALA A 63 -0.13 5.08 6.58
N GLN A 64 -0.90 5.99 7.15
CA GLN A 64 -2.09 6.59 6.56
C GLN A 64 -1.88 8.10 6.45
N ASN A 65 -2.47 8.72 5.43
CA ASN A 65 -2.48 10.16 5.30
C ASN A 65 -3.57 10.75 6.21
N PHE A 66 -3.15 11.37 7.32
CA PHE A 66 -4.04 11.98 8.29
C PHE A 66 -4.55 13.38 7.91
N ALA A 67 -4.13 13.95 6.77
CA ALA A 67 -4.61 15.23 6.30
C ALA A 67 -6.14 15.29 6.26
N SER A 68 -6.71 16.40 6.72
CA SER A 68 -8.15 16.62 6.68
C SER A 68 -8.61 16.75 5.23
N GLY A 69 -9.71 16.08 4.91
CA GLY A 69 -10.38 16.22 3.62
C GLY A 69 -11.18 17.51 3.52
N PRO A 70 -11.74 17.81 2.34
CA PRO A 70 -12.66 18.94 2.19
C PRO A 70 -13.92 18.75 3.04
N MET A 71 -14.39 19.83 3.64
CA MET A 71 -15.65 19.85 4.37
C MET A 71 -16.83 19.95 3.40
N VAL A 72 -17.87 19.16 3.64
CA VAL A 72 -19.11 19.18 2.85
C VAL A 72 -20.26 19.55 3.77
N THR A 73 -20.93 20.66 3.48
CA THR A 73 -22.13 21.07 4.22
C THR A 73 -23.32 20.25 3.73
N THR A 74 -23.95 19.49 4.63
CA THR A 74 -25.10 18.63 4.31
C THR A 74 -26.46 19.30 4.56
N GLY A 75 -26.48 20.44 5.27
CA GLY A 75 -27.71 21.16 5.63
C GLY A 75 -28.56 20.46 6.70
N ARG A 76 -28.05 19.41 7.33
CA ARG A 76 -28.72 18.68 8.43
C ARG A 76 -28.19 19.17 9.76
N GLU A 77 -29.08 19.47 10.69
CA GLU A 77 -28.74 20.04 12.00
C GLU A 77 -27.92 19.09 12.90
N LEU A 78 -28.00 17.77 12.64
CA LEU A 78 -27.33 16.75 13.45
C LEU A 78 -26.00 16.26 12.87
N ASP A 79 -25.60 16.72 11.69
CA ASP A 79 -24.33 16.31 11.07
C ASP A 79 -23.20 17.22 11.59
N VAL A 80 -22.18 16.65 12.23
CA VAL A 80 -21.00 17.35 12.79
C VAL A 80 -19.72 16.73 12.23
N ALA A 81 -18.74 17.57 11.89
CA ALA A 81 -17.46 17.16 11.31
C ALA A 81 -16.30 17.99 11.86
#